data_AF-A0A516R0M6-F1
#
_entry.id   AF-A0A516R0M6-F1
#
_cell.length_a   1.000
_cell.length_b   1.000
_cell.length_c   1.000
_cell.angle_alpha   90.00
_cell.angle_beta   90.00
_cell.angle_gamma   90.00
#
_symmetry.space_group_name_H-M   'P 1'
#
loop_
_entity.id
_entity.type
_entity.pdbx_description
1 polymer ?
#
loop_
_entity_poly.entity_id
_entity_poly.type
_entity_poly.pdbx_seq_one_letter_code
_entity_poly.pdbx_strand_id
1 'polypeptide(L)'
;MDVEIDLYSGRRNPVFGLTPEAEEDLMCRIATLPPAPSGAAPLQGLGYRGLRLTNGPAANITEIVVSGGVVVVRDHDGAERVLQDEGRSLERSLADLAAAGLDPAEMAVLRRELEG
;
A
#
# COMPACT_ATOMS: atom_id res chain seq x y z
N MET A 1 10.54 4.94 -5.16
CA MET A 1 9.27 4.18 -5.20
C MET A 1 8.08 5.14 -5.22
N ASP A 2 7.10 4.90 -6.10
CA ASP A 2 5.87 5.70 -6.20
C ASP A 2 4.71 4.97 -5.53
N VAL A 3 3.91 5.69 -4.73
CA VAL A 3 2.73 5.19 -4.02
C VAL A 3 1.49 5.86 -4.58
N GLU A 4 0.63 5.06 -5.19
CA GLU A 4 -0.70 5.45 -5.62
C GLU A 4 -1.74 5.04 -4.57
N ILE A 5 -2.60 5.98 -4.18
CA ILE A 5 -3.72 5.72 -3.27
C ILE A 5 -4.92 5.34 -4.12
N ASP A 6 -5.32 4.07 -4.06
CA ASP A 6 -6.41 3.56 -4.87
C ASP A 6 -7.76 3.95 -4.25
N LEU A 7 -8.18 5.18 -4.53
CA LEU A 7 -9.41 5.79 -4.02
C LEU A 7 -10.34 6.08 -5.19
N TYR A 8 -11.33 5.21 -5.40
CA TYR A 8 -12.31 5.42 -6.47
C TYR A 8 -13.27 6.57 -6.12
N SER A 9 -12.91 7.78 -6.54
CA SER A 9 -13.65 9.04 -6.30
C SER A 9 -14.19 9.69 -7.57
N GLY A 10 -13.91 9.09 -8.75
CA GLY A 10 -14.15 9.71 -10.07
C GLY A 10 -13.09 10.73 -10.48
N ARG A 11 -12.09 10.99 -9.62
CA ARG A 11 -10.87 11.75 -9.94
C ARG A 11 -9.69 10.80 -10.17
N ARG A 12 -8.57 11.35 -10.65
CA ARG A 12 -7.31 10.61 -10.72
C ARG A 12 -6.85 10.25 -9.30
N ASN A 13 -6.39 9.02 -9.12
CA ASN A 13 -5.81 8.58 -7.86
C ASN A 13 -4.60 9.45 -7.47
N PRO A 14 -4.50 9.91 -6.22
CA PRO A 14 -3.33 10.64 -5.75
C PRO A 14 -2.07 9.76 -5.76
N VAL A 15 -0.94 10.34 -6.12
CA VAL A 15 0.36 9.67 -6.16
C VAL A 15 1.39 10.51 -5.41
N PHE A 16 2.21 9.86 -4.58
CA PHE A 16 3.35 10.49 -3.91
C PHE A 16 4.57 9.57 -3.94
N GLY A 17 5.76 10.15 -3.93
CA GLY A 17 7.02 9.39 -3.88
C GLY A 17 7.45 9.11 -2.44
N LEU A 18 8.06 7.95 -2.21
CA LEU A 18 8.79 7.67 -0.96
C LEU A 18 10.21 8.26 -1.03
N THR A 19 10.71 8.71 0.12
CA THR A 19 12.14 8.99 0.26
C THR A 19 12.91 7.67 0.31
N PRO A 20 14.22 7.66 -0.01
CA PRO A 20 15.03 6.44 0.06
C PRO A 20 14.99 5.75 1.42
N GLU A 21 14.97 6.53 2.52
CA GLU A 21 14.90 6.01 3.88
C GLU A 21 13.55 5.35 4.17
N ALA A 22 12.44 6.00 3.79
CA ALA A 22 11.11 5.44 3.96
C ALA A 22 10.89 4.18 3.11
N GLU A 23 11.50 4.13 1.94
CA GLU A 23 11.50 2.98 1.05
C GLU A 23 12.26 1.79 1.64
N GLU A 24 13.45 2.00 2.20
CA GLU A 24 14.22 0.96 2.88
C GLU A 24 13.49 0.41 4.11
N ASP A 25 12.96 1.29 4.96
CA ASP A 25 12.17 0.91 6.15
C ASP A 25 10.94 0.09 5.77
N LEU A 26 10.24 0.50 4.70
CA LEU A 26 9.07 -0.23 4.19
C LEU A 26 9.45 -1.63 3.74
N MET A 27 10.51 -1.76 2.95
CA MET A 27 10.96 -3.05 2.42
C MET A 27 11.42 -3.99 3.56
N CYS A 28 12.08 -3.46 4.58
CA CYS A 28 12.44 -4.22 5.77
C CYS A 28 11.20 -4.77 6.48
N ARG A 29 10.16 -3.94 6.67
CA ARG A 29 8.92 -4.38 7.31
C ARG A 29 8.20 -5.45 6.49
N ILE A 30 8.10 -5.26 5.17
CA ILE A 30 7.48 -6.26 4.27
C ILE A 30 8.21 -7.60 4.36
N ALA A 31 9.54 -7.60 4.44
CA ALA A 31 10.35 -8.83 4.56
C ALA A 31 10.11 -9.59 5.88
N THR A 32 9.61 -8.90 6.92
CA THR A 32 9.29 -9.51 8.23
C THR A 32 7.86 -9.99 8.37
N LEU A 33 6.97 -9.69 7.41
CA LEU A 33 5.57 -10.08 7.51
C LEU A 33 5.41 -11.60 7.39
N PRO A 34 4.53 -12.21 8.20
CA PRO A 34 4.16 -13.60 8.02
C PRO A 34 3.36 -13.80 6.72
N PRO A 35 3.38 -15.01 6.13
CA PRO A 35 2.47 -15.37 5.05
C PRO A 35 1.01 -15.21 5.47
N ALA A 36 0.16 -14.74 4.56
CA ALA A 36 -1.27 -14.60 4.83
C ALA A 36 -1.99 -15.96 4.86
N PRO A 37 -3.12 -16.06 5.60
CA PRO A 37 -4.01 -17.22 5.51
C PRO A 37 -4.50 -17.46 4.08
N SER A 38 -4.78 -18.72 3.74
CA SER A 38 -5.31 -19.08 2.43
C SER A 38 -6.63 -18.35 2.15
N GLY A 39 -6.71 -17.70 0.98
CA GLY A 39 -7.88 -16.92 0.56
C GLY A 39 -7.87 -15.45 1.01
N ALA A 40 -6.85 -15.00 1.75
CA ALA A 40 -6.62 -13.58 1.99
C ALA A 40 -6.39 -12.84 0.66
N ALA A 41 -7.10 -11.74 0.46
CA ALA A 41 -7.02 -10.94 -0.76
C ALA A 41 -7.20 -9.45 -0.44
N PRO A 42 -6.65 -8.55 -1.27
CA PRO A 42 -6.89 -7.11 -1.18
C PRO A 42 -8.38 -6.78 -1.22
N LEU A 43 -8.76 -5.66 -0.58
CA LEU A 43 -10.13 -5.13 -0.61
C LEU A 43 -10.62 -4.94 -2.05
N GLN A 44 -11.87 -5.35 -2.29
CA GLN A 44 -12.57 -5.20 -3.56
C GLN A 44 -13.78 -4.29 -3.39
N GLY A 45 -14.14 -3.53 -4.43
CA GLY A 45 -15.36 -2.72 -4.47
C GLY A 45 -15.14 -1.23 -4.76
N LEU A 46 -16.15 -0.44 -4.41
CA LEU A 46 -16.14 1.03 -4.54
C LEU A 46 -15.50 1.67 -3.30
N GLY A 47 -14.84 2.82 -3.49
CA GLY A 47 -14.17 3.55 -2.42
C GLY A 47 -12.68 3.24 -2.33
N TYR A 48 -12.14 3.23 -1.11
CA TYR A 48 -10.74 2.96 -0.84
C TYR A 48 -10.43 1.47 -0.99
N ARG A 49 -9.40 1.16 -1.78
CA ARG A 49 -8.96 -0.21 -2.08
C ARG A 49 -7.57 -0.52 -1.59
N GLY A 50 -6.90 0.41 -0.91
CA GLY A 50 -5.53 0.25 -0.45
C GLY A 50 -4.57 1.22 -1.12
N LEU A 51 -3.29 0.90 -0.99
CA LEU A 51 -2.19 1.60 -1.61
C LEU A 51 -1.45 0.67 -2.57
N ARG A 52 -1.00 1.22 -3.69
CA ARG A 52 -0.26 0.50 -4.71
C ARG A 52 1.09 1.14 -4.90
N LEU A 53 2.14 0.36 -4.71
CA LEU A 53 3.51 0.81 -4.84
C LEU A 53 4.11 0.24 -6.11
N THR A 54 4.74 1.13 -6.88
CA THR A 54 5.40 0.82 -8.14
C THR A 54 6.77 1.50 -8.18
N ASN A 55 7.61 1.14 -9.16
CA ASN A 55 8.94 1.74 -9.32
C ASN A 55 9.82 1.64 -8.05
N GLY A 56 9.75 0.50 -7.35
CA GLY A 56 10.60 0.20 -6.20
C GLY A 56 12.07 -0.07 -6.60
N PRO A 57 12.98 -0.16 -5.63
CA PRO A 57 14.41 -0.28 -5.88
C PRO A 57 14.80 -1.75 -6.14
N ALA A 58 13.98 -2.68 -5.66
CA ALA A 58 14.16 -4.10 -5.81
C ALA A 58 13.87 -4.48 -7.26
N ALA A 59 14.93 -4.75 -8.02
CA ALA A 59 14.88 -5.04 -9.46
C ALA A 59 13.91 -6.17 -9.85
N ASN A 60 13.57 -7.05 -8.90
CA ASN A 60 12.65 -8.16 -9.14
C ASN A 60 11.18 -7.83 -8.84
N ILE A 61 10.85 -6.76 -8.12
CA ILE A 61 9.46 -6.45 -7.72
C ILE A 61 8.83 -5.49 -8.72
N THR A 62 7.68 -5.89 -9.28
CA THR A 62 6.91 -5.05 -10.22
C THR A 62 5.88 -4.20 -9.49
N GLU A 63 5.24 -4.76 -8.47
CA GLU A 63 4.14 -4.11 -7.78
C GLU A 63 4.01 -4.63 -6.34
N ILE A 64 3.65 -3.73 -5.42
CA ILE A 64 3.23 -4.09 -4.07
C ILE A 64 1.86 -3.47 -3.83
N VAL A 65 0.88 -4.27 -3.41
CA VAL A 65 -0.46 -3.80 -3.03
C VAL A 65 -0.63 -3.99 -1.53
N VAL A 66 -0.93 -2.92 -0.80
CA VAL A 66 -1.18 -2.92 0.65
C VAL A 66 -2.64 -2.55 0.88
N SER A 67 -3.45 -3.49 1.38
CA SER A 67 -4.91 -3.33 1.41
C SER A 67 -5.57 -4.24 2.43
N GLY A 68 -6.40 -3.67 3.31
CA GLY A 68 -7.23 -4.44 4.26
C GLY A 68 -6.44 -5.37 5.18
N GLY A 69 -5.21 -5.00 5.55
CA GLY A 69 -4.32 -5.84 6.36
C GLY A 69 -3.67 -7.00 5.58
N VAL A 70 -3.68 -6.93 4.25
CA VAL A 70 -2.99 -7.86 3.34
C VAL A 70 -1.97 -7.09 2.52
N VAL A 71 -0.81 -7.69 2.31
CA VAL A 71 0.21 -7.18 1.39
C VAL A 71 0.45 -8.20 0.29
N VAL A 72 0.25 -7.80 -0.95
CA VAL A 72 0.52 -8.61 -2.13
C VAL A 72 1.79 -8.08 -2.80
N VAL A 73 2.82 -8.90 -2.87
CA VAL A 73 4.07 -8.59 -3.57
C VAL A 73 4.11 -9.38 -4.87
N ARG A 74 4.21 -8.68 -5.99
CA ARG A 74 4.34 -9.26 -7.33
C ARG A 74 5.74 -9.02 -7.85
N ASP A 75 6.35 -10.07 -8.39
CA ASP A 75 7.62 -9.95 -9.08
C ASP A 75 7.46 -9.86 -10.61
N HIS A 76 8.57 -9.67 -11.31
CA HIS A 76 8.62 -9.63 -12.78
C HIS A 76 8.44 -11.00 -13.45
N ASP A 77 8.66 -12.08 -12.71
CA ASP A 77 8.48 -13.47 -13.17
C ASP A 77 7.01 -13.93 -13.03
N GLY A 78 6.15 -13.08 -12.46
CA GLY A 78 4.73 -13.35 -12.23
C GLY A 78 4.44 -14.11 -10.94
N ALA A 79 5.44 -14.32 -10.07
CA ALA A 79 5.20 -14.90 -8.76
C ALA A 79 4.53 -13.86 -7.84
N GLU A 80 3.53 -14.32 -7.10
CA GLU A 80 2.77 -13.53 -6.16
C GLU A 80 2.97 -14.07 -4.75
N ARG A 81 3.30 -13.20 -3.80
CA ARG A 81 3.35 -13.50 -2.38
C ARG A 81 2.30 -12.69 -1.65
N VAL A 82 1.45 -13.37 -0.89
CA VAL A 82 0.44 -12.74 -0.06
C VAL A 82 0.88 -12.83 1.40
N LEU A 83 1.03 -11.68 2.04
CA LEU A 83 1.54 -11.49 3.38
C LEU A 83 0.47 -10.83 4.25
N GLN A 84 0.50 -11.12 5.55
CA GLN A 84 -0.44 -10.55 6.50
C GLN A 84 0.20 -9.33 7.18
N ASP A 85 -0.45 -8.17 7.03
CA ASP A 85 -0.13 -6.93 7.73
C ASP A 85 -1.09 -6.77 8.90
N GLU A 86 -0.74 -7.40 10.03
CA GLU A 86 -1.58 -7.40 11.22
C GLU A 86 -1.88 -5.98 11.68
N GLY A 87 -3.17 -5.73 11.91
CA GLY A 87 -3.64 -4.42 12.32
C GLY A 87 -3.41 -3.34 11.26
N ARG A 88 -3.22 -3.64 9.98
CA ARG A 88 -3.05 -2.61 8.92
C ARG A 88 -1.88 -1.67 9.18
N SER A 89 -0.80 -2.17 9.80
CA SER A 89 0.32 -1.36 10.26
C SER A 89 1.05 -0.65 9.11
N LEU A 90 1.16 -1.29 7.95
CA LEU A 90 1.79 -0.72 6.76
C LEU A 90 0.86 0.27 6.08
N GLU A 91 -0.43 -0.04 5.96
CA GLU A 91 -1.40 0.92 5.41
C GLU A 91 -1.39 2.23 6.21
N ARG A 92 -1.43 2.15 7.54
CA ARG A 92 -1.40 3.35 8.40
C ARG A 92 -0.10 4.12 8.25
N SER A 93 1.03 3.44 8.25
CA SER A 93 2.33 4.07 8.08
C SER A 93 2.45 4.78 6.73
N LEU A 94 1.95 4.18 5.64
CA LEU A 94 1.95 4.81 4.33
C LEU A 94 0.98 5.98 4.26
N ALA A 95 -0.16 5.91 4.94
CA ALA A 95 -1.10 7.02 5.05
C ALA A 95 -0.53 8.21 5.82
N ASP A 96 0.26 7.96 6.87
CA ASP A 96 0.97 9.00 7.61
C ASP A 96 2.02 9.69 6.74
N LEU A 97 2.73 8.94 5.89
CA LEU A 97 3.65 9.50 4.90
C LEU A 97 2.92 10.31 3.83
N ALA A 98 1.76 9.82 3.38
CA ALA A 98 0.92 10.53 2.42
C ALA A 98 0.40 11.88 2.98
N ALA A 99 0.24 11.99 4.30
CA ALA A 99 -0.22 13.22 4.95
C ALA A 99 0.72 14.42 4.75
N ALA A 100 1.99 14.17 4.42
CA ALA A 100 2.93 15.23 4.08
C ALA A 100 2.75 15.78 2.64
N GLY A 101 2.08 15.03 1.75
CA GLY A 101 1.98 15.35 0.32
C GLY A 101 0.57 15.48 -0.26
N LEU A 102 -0.47 15.09 0.47
CA LEU A 102 -1.87 15.15 0.02
C LEU A 102 -2.58 16.45 0.39
N ASP A 103 -3.59 16.81 -0.42
CA ASP A 103 -4.54 17.85 -0.05
C ASP A 103 -5.37 17.43 1.19
N PRO A 104 -5.75 18.37 2.07
CA PRO A 104 -6.54 18.06 3.27
C PRO A 104 -7.83 17.27 3.01
N ALA A 105 -8.50 17.48 1.86
CA ALA A 105 -9.73 16.76 1.53
C ALA A 105 -9.46 15.28 1.21
N GLU A 106 -8.37 14.97 0.52
CA GLU A 106 -7.95 13.60 0.19
C GLU A 106 -7.49 12.88 1.47
N MET A 107 -6.76 13.58 2.33
CA MET A 107 -6.32 13.09 3.63
C MET A 107 -7.50 12.79 4.56
N ALA A 108 -8.55 13.62 4.56
CA ALA A 108 -9.75 13.37 5.36
C ALA A 108 -10.49 12.09 4.92
N VAL A 109 -10.54 11.81 3.61
CA VAL A 109 -11.13 10.56 3.11
C VAL A 109 -10.29 9.37 3.52
N LEU A 110 -8.97 9.42 3.31
CA LEU A 110 -8.07 8.32 3.64
C LEU A 110 -8.14 7.92 5.12
N ARG A 111 -8.13 8.91 6.04
CA ARG A 111 -8.22 8.65 7.48
C ARG A 111 -9.52 7.93 7.86
N ARG A 112 -10.66 8.38 7.32
CA ARG A 112 -11.96 7.78 7.62
C ARG A 112 -12.02 6.30 7.26
N GLU A 113 -11.38 5.90 6.15
CA GLU A 113 -11.37 4.51 5.68
C GLU A 113 -10.35 3.63 6.44
N LEU A 114 -9.39 4.23 7.15
CA LEU A 114 -8.40 3.53 8.00
C LEU A 114 -8.85 3.38 9.46
N GLU A 115 -9.78 4.21 9.90
CA GLU A 115 -10.41 4.15 11.23
C GLU A 115 -11.59 3.15 11.30
N GLY A 116 -12.18 2.81 10.15
CA GLY A 116 -13.21 1.77 10.01
C GLY A 116 -12.63 0.36 9.98
#